data_AF-A0A8H5MN02-F1
#
_entry.id   AF-A0A8H5MN02-F1
#
_cell.length_a   1.000
_cell.length_b   1.000
_cell.length_c   1.000
_cell.angle_alpha   90.00
_cell.angle_beta   90.00
_cell.angle_gamma   90.00
#
_symmetry.space_group_name_H-M   'P 1'
#
loop_
_entity.id
_entity.type
_entity.pdbx_description
1 polymer ?
#
loop_
_entity_poly.entity_id
_entity_poly.type
_entity_poly.pdbx_seq_one_letter_code
_entity_poly.pdbx_strand_id
1 'polypeptide(L)'
;MYHSLMVLIPDYNLTVTLFNAGPEVSGGLLQTLFSEIAKELLPAIEEAGKDEAAKIYGGTYTDAKTNSTLTLSVDDEPGFHITNWTVRGVDIAGTYLSIGLPPTFPTPPGQVRFRLYPTGLQSDTESSWRMMFTAGSEEDIEEANALLAWPDGNCNTWASLDRIVYQLLSHDHFVFTESGEGSDRTVEKLELVGYRVELQKDD
;
A
#
# COMPACT_ATOMS: atom_id res chain seq x y z
N MET A 1 34.94 -14.43 -22.64
CA MET A 1 33.48 -14.27 -22.87
C MET A 1 33.02 -13.03 -22.11
N TYR A 2 31.96 -12.37 -22.56
CA TYR A 2 31.40 -11.17 -21.91
C TYR A 2 29.94 -11.41 -21.57
N HIS A 3 29.49 -10.98 -20.40
CA HIS A 3 28.10 -11.05 -19.97
C HIS A 3 27.70 -9.73 -19.34
N SER A 4 26.48 -9.27 -19.61
CA SER A 4 25.86 -8.11 -18.98
C SER A 4 24.48 -8.47 -18.45
N LEU A 5 24.13 -8.00 -17.25
CA LEU A 5 22.80 -8.09 -16.68
C LEU A 5 22.33 -6.68 -16.35
N MET A 6 21.15 -6.31 -16.86
CA MET A 6 20.47 -5.07 -16.50
C MET A 6 19.17 -5.45 -15.79
N VAL A 7 18.96 -4.91 -14.60
CA VAL A 7 17.75 -5.10 -13.81
C VAL A 7 17.12 -3.74 -13.53
N LEU A 8 15.81 -3.67 -13.76
CA LEU A 8 14.97 -2.53 -13.46
C LEU A 8 14.07 -2.93 -12.29
N ILE A 9 14.03 -2.10 -11.26
CA ILE A 9 13.11 -2.26 -10.12
C ILE A 9 12.30 -0.96 -10.04
N PRO A 10 11.17 -0.89 -10.77
CA PRO A 10 10.42 0.35 -10.94
C PRO A 10 9.90 0.92 -9.62
N ASP A 11 9.50 0.05 -8.69
CA ASP A 11 8.90 0.44 -7.41
C ASP A 11 9.83 1.31 -6.56
N TYR A 12 11.14 1.06 -6.65
CA TYR A 12 12.18 1.85 -5.96
C TYR A 12 12.90 2.84 -6.88
N ASN A 13 12.43 2.98 -8.13
CA ASN A 13 13.11 3.75 -9.18
C ASN A 13 14.61 3.38 -9.30
N LEU A 14 14.93 2.08 -9.15
CA LEU A 14 16.30 1.58 -9.10
C LEU A 14 16.66 0.86 -10.40
N THR A 15 17.83 1.17 -10.95
CA THR A 15 18.41 0.45 -12.08
C THR A 15 19.79 -0.09 -11.69
N VAL A 16 19.98 -1.40 -11.81
CA VAL A 16 21.25 -2.07 -11.53
C VAL A 16 21.79 -2.66 -12.82
N THR A 17 23.03 -2.31 -13.17
CA THR A 17 23.71 -2.90 -14.34
C THR A 17 25.01 -3.55 -13.88
N LEU A 18 25.16 -4.83 -14.18
CA LEU A 18 26.34 -5.64 -13.84
C LEU A 18 27.00 -6.11 -15.12
N PHE A 19 28.33 -6.05 -15.15
CA PHE A 19 29.16 -6.49 -16.27
C PHE A 19 30.21 -7.47 -15.77
N ASN A 20 30.44 -8.56 -16.51
CA ASN A 20 31.54 -9.47 -16.24
C ASN A 20 32.21 -9.91 -17.55
N ALA A 21 33.53 -10.07 -17.50
CA ALA A 21 34.37 -10.47 -18.62
C ALA A 21 35.44 -11.44 -18.14
N GLY A 22 35.63 -12.56 -18.84
CA GLY A 22 36.66 -13.53 -18.49
C GLY A 22 36.51 -14.91 -19.13
N PRO A 23 37.48 -15.80 -18.91
CA PRO A 23 37.39 -17.21 -19.27
C PRO A 23 36.40 -18.00 -18.40
N GLU A 24 36.17 -17.58 -17.14
CA GLU A 24 35.28 -18.25 -16.17
C GLU A 24 33.82 -17.75 -16.18
N VAL A 25 33.42 -16.98 -17.20
CA VAL A 25 32.07 -16.42 -17.28
C VAL A 25 31.05 -17.55 -17.45
N SER A 26 30.25 -17.79 -16.40
CA SER A 26 29.08 -18.68 -16.43
C SER A 26 27.79 -17.87 -16.58
N GLY A 27 26.76 -18.49 -17.15
CA GLY A 27 25.49 -17.81 -17.45
C GLY A 27 24.69 -17.34 -16.23
N GLY A 28 24.97 -17.87 -15.04
CA GLY A 28 24.21 -17.60 -13.81
C GLY A 28 24.90 -16.70 -12.78
N LEU A 29 26.18 -16.37 -12.96
CA LEU A 29 26.96 -15.65 -11.94
C LEU A 29 26.40 -14.24 -11.67
N LEU A 30 26.00 -13.50 -12.71
CA LEU A 30 25.46 -12.15 -12.53
C LEU A 30 24.10 -12.17 -11.83
N GLN A 31 23.28 -13.20 -12.04
CA GLN A 31 22.01 -13.38 -11.37
C GLN A 31 22.23 -13.65 -9.88
N THR A 32 23.15 -14.56 -9.53
CA THR A 32 23.50 -14.79 -8.12
C THR A 32 24.06 -13.54 -7.46
N LEU A 33 24.96 -12.81 -8.13
CA LEU A 33 25.51 -11.55 -7.61
C LEU A 33 24.42 -10.50 -7.40
N PHE A 34 23.52 -10.33 -8.37
CA PHE A 34 22.38 -9.44 -8.22
C PHE A 34 21.46 -9.86 -7.06
N SER A 35 21.19 -11.16 -6.90
CA SER A 35 20.39 -11.65 -5.79
C SER A 35 20.98 -11.30 -4.43
N GLU A 36 22.30 -11.41 -4.25
CA GLU A 36 22.97 -11.02 -3.00
C GLU A 36 22.91 -9.50 -2.78
N ILE A 37 23.09 -8.69 -3.83
CA ILE A 37 22.92 -7.23 -3.75
C ILE A 37 21.48 -6.88 -3.35
N ALA A 38 20.48 -7.49 -4.00
CA ALA A 38 19.06 -7.20 -3.76
C ALA A 38 18.61 -7.59 -2.34
N LYS A 39 19.09 -8.72 -1.81
CA LYS A 39 18.77 -9.17 -0.45
C LYS A 39 19.18 -8.19 0.64
N GLU A 40 20.29 -7.47 0.43
CA GLU A 40 20.78 -6.48 1.39
C GLU A 40 20.19 -5.09 1.11
N LEU A 41 20.16 -4.68 -0.16
CA LEU A 41 19.83 -3.32 -0.56
C LEU A 41 18.33 -3.02 -0.46
N LEU A 42 17.46 -3.95 -0.91
CA LEU A 42 16.02 -3.67 -0.98
C LEU A 42 15.38 -3.48 0.41
N PRO A 43 15.68 -4.31 1.43
CA PRO A 43 15.13 -4.08 2.77
C PRO A 43 15.55 -2.73 3.36
N ALA A 44 16.81 -2.32 3.17
CA ALA A 44 17.29 -1.03 3.67
C ALA A 44 16.63 0.17 2.96
N ILE A 45 16.36 0.06 1.65
CA ILE A 45 15.61 1.08 0.90
C ILE A 45 14.16 1.14 1.38
N GLU A 46 13.51 -0.01 1.58
CA GLU A 46 12.14 -0.10 2.08
C GLU A 46 12.02 0.54 3.47
N GLU A 47 12.94 0.22 4.38
CA GLU A 47 12.98 0.79 5.73
C GLU A 47 13.16 2.32 5.70
N ALA A 48 14.09 2.83 4.89
CA ALA A 48 14.27 4.27 4.72
C ALA A 48 13.03 4.96 4.12
N GLY A 49 12.37 4.30 3.15
CA GLY A 49 11.12 4.79 2.57
C GLY A 49 9.98 4.83 3.57
N LYS A 50 9.88 3.80 4.41
CA LYS A 50 8.92 3.70 5.53
C LYS A 50 9.12 4.82 6.56
N ASP A 51 10.35 5.10 6.94
CA ASP A 51 10.68 6.18 7.88
C ASP A 51 10.28 7.56 7.35
N GLU A 52 10.57 7.84 6.08
CA GLU A 52 10.19 9.11 5.45
C GLU A 52 8.67 9.21 5.27
N ALA A 53 8.02 8.13 4.81
CA ALA A 53 6.58 8.10 4.64
C ALA A 53 5.86 8.28 6.00
N ALA A 54 6.34 7.64 7.07
CA ALA A 54 5.77 7.77 8.41
C ALA A 54 5.79 9.23 8.90
N LYS A 55 6.85 9.99 8.61
CA LYS A 55 6.94 11.42 8.95
C LYS A 55 5.93 12.25 8.15
N ILE A 56 5.87 12.03 6.83
CA ILE A 56 5.07 12.85 5.92
C ILE A 56 3.57 12.53 6.08
N TYR A 57 3.18 11.26 5.93
CA TYR A 57 1.78 10.81 5.85
C TYR A 57 1.27 10.10 7.11
N GLY A 58 2.14 9.58 7.97
CA GLY A 58 1.72 8.92 9.21
C GLY A 58 1.04 9.89 10.17
N GLY A 59 0.04 9.42 10.92
CA GLY A 59 -0.70 10.22 11.88
C GLY A 59 -2.20 9.93 11.90
N THR A 60 -2.92 10.67 12.75
CA THR A 60 -4.37 10.65 12.81
C THR A 60 -4.94 11.84 12.05
N TYR A 61 -5.97 11.58 11.27
CA TYR A 61 -6.68 12.55 10.45
C TYR A 61 -8.11 12.66 10.93
N THR A 62 -8.59 13.87 11.22
CA THR A 62 -9.91 14.09 11.80
C THR A 62 -10.71 15.16 11.07
N ASP A 63 -12.03 15.01 11.10
CA ASP A 63 -12.98 16.08 10.82
C ASP A 63 -14.10 16.06 11.88
N ALA A 64 -14.02 17.00 12.80
CA ALA A 64 -15.01 17.15 13.87
C ALA A 64 -16.41 17.50 13.36
N LYS A 65 -16.54 18.15 12.19
CA LYS A 65 -17.85 18.55 11.65
C LYS A 65 -18.65 17.33 11.20
N THR A 66 -17.99 16.40 10.53
CA THR A 66 -18.64 15.16 10.11
C THR A 66 -18.53 14.05 11.14
N ASN A 67 -17.71 14.17 12.20
CA ASN A 67 -17.39 13.06 13.10
C ASN A 67 -16.74 11.92 12.32
N SER A 68 -15.67 12.24 11.58
CA SER A 68 -14.88 11.30 10.79
C SER A 68 -13.43 11.28 11.30
N THR A 69 -12.82 10.11 11.29
CA THR A 69 -11.44 9.89 11.71
C THR A 69 -10.79 8.76 10.91
N LEU A 70 -9.48 8.82 10.75
CA LEU A 70 -8.65 7.80 10.12
C LEU A 70 -7.24 7.89 10.70
N THR A 71 -6.65 6.77 11.11
CA THR A 71 -5.25 6.73 11.55
C THR A 71 -4.42 5.93 10.55
N LEU A 72 -3.30 6.51 10.12
CA LEU A 72 -2.30 5.88 9.26
C LEU A 72 -1.04 5.62 10.06
N SER A 73 -0.56 4.37 10.00
CA SER A 73 0.66 3.94 10.68
C SER A 73 1.49 3.02 9.79
N VAL A 74 2.79 2.98 10.01
CA VAL A 74 3.71 2.07 9.32
C VAL A 74 4.05 0.92 10.26
N ASP A 75 4.10 -0.29 9.72
CA ASP A 75 4.55 -1.50 10.39
C ASP A 75 5.45 -2.32 9.46
N ASP A 76 5.68 -3.59 9.79
CA ASP A 76 6.57 -4.47 9.02
C ASP A 76 6.00 -4.86 7.64
N GLU A 77 4.70 -4.69 7.39
CA GLU A 77 4.09 -4.98 6.08
C GLU A 77 4.22 -3.79 5.11
N PRO A 78 4.07 -4.01 3.79
CA PRO A 78 4.03 -2.93 2.80
C PRO A 78 2.78 -2.07 2.91
N GLY A 79 2.92 -0.76 2.73
CA GLY A 79 1.81 0.22 2.73
C GLY A 79 1.32 0.60 4.13
N PHE A 80 0.63 1.73 4.25
CA PHE A 80 0.15 2.22 5.54
C PHE A 80 -0.97 1.34 6.08
N HIS A 81 -0.82 0.90 7.33
CA HIS A 81 -1.89 0.29 8.10
C HIS A 81 -2.95 1.34 8.44
N ILE A 82 -4.19 1.09 8.03
CA ILE A 82 -5.33 1.96 8.32
C ILE A 82 -6.05 1.45 9.57
N THR A 83 -6.20 2.30 10.57
CA THR A 83 -6.97 2.04 11.80
C THR A 83 -7.91 3.20 12.12
N ASN A 84 -8.79 3.02 13.11
CA ASN A 84 -9.76 4.03 13.56
C ASN A 84 -10.56 4.65 12.41
N TRP A 85 -10.94 3.86 11.42
CA TRP A 85 -11.59 4.37 10.21
C TRP A 85 -13.09 4.59 10.43
N THR A 86 -13.45 5.83 10.75
CA THR A 86 -14.83 6.25 10.95
C THR A 86 -15.18 7.34 9.96
N VAL A 87 -16.33 7.23 9.30
CA VAL A 87 -16.85 8.28 8.42
C VAL A 87 -18.28 8.60 8.81
N ARG A 88 -18.55 9.87 9.13
CA ARG A 88 -19.89 10.32 9.55
C ARG A 88 -20.45 9.55 10.76
N GLY A 89 -19.57 9.19 11.71
CA GLY A 89 -19.91 8.38 12.88
C GLY A 89 -20.13 6.88 12.60
N VAL A 90 -19.87 6.41 11.38
CA VAL A 90 -19.96 4.98 11.02
C VAL A 90 -18.56 4.38 10.97
N ASP A 91 -18.36 3.31 11.73
CA ASP A 91 -17.16 2.48 11.65
C ASP A 91 -17.12 1.74 10.31
N ILE A 92 -16.21 2.15 9.43
CA ILE A 92 -16.07 1.58 8.09
C ILE A 92 -15.45 0.19 8.16
N ALA A 93 -14.46 -0.01 9.03
CA ALA A 93 -13.84 -1.32 9.23
C ALA A 93 -14.86 -2.35 9.74
N GLY A 94 -15.70 -1.93 10.71
CA GLY A 94 -16.77 -2.75 11.28
C GLY A 94 -17.91 -3.08 10.29
N THR A 95 -18.02 -2.37 9.16
CA THR A 95 -19.09 -2.59 8.16
C THR A 95 -18.57 -3.14 6.84
N TYR A 96 -17.25 -3.30 6.66
CA TYR A 96 -16.66 -3.58 5.35
C TYR A 96 -17.11 -4.90 4.69
N LEU A 97 -17.29 -6.00 5.43
CA LEU A 97 -17.78 -7.26 4.86
C LEU A 97 -19.31 -7.32 4.68
N SER A 98 -20.04 -6.28 5.11
CA SER A 98 -21.50 -6.25 4.96
C SER A 98 -21.96 -6.03 3.52
N ILE A 99 -21.07 -5.52 2.68
CA ILE A 99 -21.28 -5.29 1.24
C ILE A 99 -20.82 -6.48 0.38
N GLY A 100 -20.17 -7.48 0.99
CA GLY A 100 -19.73 -8.70 0.31
C GLY A 100 -20.88 -9.69 0.04
N LEU A 101 -20.56 -10.78 -0.65
CA LEU A 101 -21.47 -11.90 -0.90
C LEU A 101 -20.80 -13.23 -0.47
N PRO A 102 -21.35 -13.96 0.52
CA PRO A 102 -22.47 -13.57 1.39
C PRO A 102 -22.10 -12.40 2.33
N PRO A 103 -23.07 -11.56 2.73
CA PRO A 103 -22.79 -10.44 3.62
C PRO A 103 -22.51 -10.92 5.04
N THR A 104 -21.51 -10.33 5.70
CA THR A 104 -21.21 -10.55 7.12
C THR A 104 -21.40 -9.24 7.89
N PHE A 105 -22.26 -9.22 8.91
CA PHE A 105 -22.53 -8.02 9.70
C PHE A 105 -22.70 -8.30 11.22
N PRO A 106 -21.98 -7.58 12.09
CA PRO A 106 -20.86 -6.70 11.76
C PRO A 106 -19.67 -7.51 11.20
N THR A 107 -18.72 -6.83 10.58
CA THR A 107 -17.43 -7.42 10.23
C THR A 107 -16.76 -7.89 11.52
N PRO A 108 -16.34 -9.16 11.64
CA PRO A 108 -15.67 -9.63 12.85
C PRO A 108 -14.38 -8.82 13.08
N PRO A 109 -14.07 -8.41 14.32
CA PRO A 109 -12.86 -7.65 14.61
C PRO A 109 -11.61 -8.39 14.15
N GLY A 110 -10.70 -7.69 13.46
CA GLY A 110 -9.45 -8.28 12.93
C GLY A 110 -9.61 -9.14 11.67
N GLN A 111 -10.85 -9.39 11.21
CA GLN A 111 -11.09 -10.19 9.99
C GLN A 111 -10.62 -9.49 8.72
N VAL A 112 -10.61 -8.15 8.71
CA VAL A 112 -10.19 -7.36 7.57
C VAL A 112 -9.06 -6.42 7.99
N ARG A 113 -7.96 -6.48 7.24
CA ARG A 113 -6.82 -5.57 7.36
C ARG A 113 -6.80 -4.65 6.16
N PHE A 114 -6.54 -3.37 6.38
CA PHE A 114 -6.57 -2.34 5.35
C PHE A 114 -5.19 -1.73 5.17
N ARG A 115 -4.77 -1.57 3.91
CA ARG A 115 -3.46 -1.06 3.53
C ARG A 115 -3.61 0.06 2.50
N LEU A 116 -2.98 1.20 2.71
CA LEU A 116 -2.98 2.31 1.76
C LEU A 116 -1.66 2.35 0.98
N TYR A 117 -1.74 2.38 -0.35
CA TYR A 117 -0.59 2.40 -1.26
C TYR A 117 -0.63 3.61 -2.18
N PRO A 118 0.54 4.20 -2.54
CA PRO A 118 0.60 5.27 -3.51
C PRO A 118 0.32 4.73 -4.92
N THR A 119 -0.35 5.51 -5.76
CA THR A 119 -0.56 5.15 -7.18
C THR A 119 0.58 5.61 -8.09
N GLY A 120 1.48 6.46 -7.59
CA GLY A 120 2.46 7.19 -8.39
C GLY A 120 1.87 8.37 -9.18
N LEU A 121 0.54 8.56 -9.18
CA LEU A 121 -0.10 9.74 -9.74
C LEU A 121 -0.03 10.88 -8.73
N GLN A 122 0.69 11.94 -9.09
CA GLN A 122 0.84 13.15 -8.29
C GLN A 122 0.83 14.40 -9.17
N SER A 123 0.35 15.50 -8.61
CA SER A 123 0.54 16.87 -9.08
C SER A 123 1.52 17.59 -8.15
N ASP A 124 1.68 18.91 -8.31
CA ASP A 124 2.51 19.72 -7.41
C ASP A 124 1.95 19.79 -5.99
N THR A 125 0.64 19.59 -5.81
CA THR A 125 -0.05 19.79 -4.52
C THR A 125 -0.89 18.59 -4.09
N GLU A 126 -0.96 17.54 -4.89
CA GLU A 126 -1.82 16.38 -4.58
C GLU A 126 -1.16 15.06 -4.98
N SER A 127 -1.37 14.02 -4.18
CA SER A 127 -1.02 12.64 -4.54
C SER A 127 -2.20 11.70 -4.36
N SER A 128 -2.34 10.77 -5.30
CA SER A 128 -3.43 9.79 -5.35
C SER A 128 -2.99 8.44 -4.79
N TRP A 129 -3.83 7.86 -3.94
CA TRP A 129 -3.56 6.64 -3.18
C TRP A 129 -4.74 5.68 -3.25
N ARG A 130 -4.46 4.37 -3.13
CA ARG A 130 -5.45 3.29 -3.18
C ARG A 130 -5.40 2.44 -1.93
N MET A 131 -6.57 2.25 -1.32
CA MET A 131 -6.77 1.32 -0.21
C MET A 131 -7.01 -0.08 -0.75
N MET A 132 -6.25 -1.04 -0.24
CA MET A 132 -6.44 -2.46 -0.45
C MET A 132 -6.85 -3.10 0.87
N PHE A 133 -7.64 -4.17 0.79
CA PHE A 133 -8.02 -4.94 1.95
C PHE A 133 -7.59 -6.40 1.78
N THR A 134 -7.25 -7.01 2.90
CA THR A 134 -7.06 -8.46 3.01
C THR A 134 -8.08 -8.97 4.01
N ALA A 135 -8.93 -9.91 3.59
CA ALA A 135 -9.92 -10.55 4.44
C ALA A 135 -9.48 -11.97 4.79
N GLY A 136 -9.59 -12.34 6.06
CA GLY A 136 -9.15 -13.64 6.58
C GLY A 136 -7.93 -13.55 7.50
N SER A 137 -7.80 -14.56 8.35
CA SER A 137 -6.57 -14.89 9.06
C SER A 137 -5.48 -15.38 8.09
N GLU A 138 -4.26 -15.53 8.58
CA GLU A 138 -3.17 -16.16 7.80
C GLU A 138 -3.54 -17.58 7.40
N GLU A 139 -4.18 -18.34 8.30
CA GLU A 139 -4.68 -19.70 8.03
C GLU A 139 -5.72 -19.71 6.90
N ASP A 140 -6.70 -18.80 6.93
CA ASP A 140 -7.70 -18.67 5.85
C ASP A 140 -7.04 -18.41 4.49
N ILE A 141 -5.98 -17.59 4.47
CA ILE A 141 -5.24 -17.25 3.26
C ILE A 141 -4.44 -18.44 2.75
N GLU A 142 -3.77 -19.18 3.63
CA GLU A 142 -3.04 -20.40 3.28
C GLU A 142 -3.98 -21.47 2.72
N GLU A 143 -5.13 -21.71 3.36
CA GLU A 143 -6.16 -22.62 2.86
C GLU A 143 -6.66 -22.20 1.48
N ALA A 144 -6.95 -20.92 1.28
CA ALA A 144 -7.39 -20.40 -0.01
C ALA A 144 -6.31 -20.53 -1.10
N ASN A 145 -5.04 -20.28 -0.77
CA ASN A 145 -3.91 -20.47 -1.68
C ASN A 145 -3.72 -21.95 -2.05
N ALA A 146 -3.93 -22.88 -1.11
CA ALA A 146 -3.79 -24.33 -1.36
C ALA A 146 -4.82 -24.88 -2.37
N LEU A 147 -5.93 -24.16 -2.58
CA LEU A 147 -6.93 -24.50 -3.61
C LEU A 147 -6.49 -24.12 -5.03
N LEU A 148 -5.42 -23.33 -5.18
CA LEU A 148 -5.01 -22.73 -6.44
C LEU A 148 -3.70 -23.34 -6.94
N ALA A 149 -3.52 -23.39 -8.27
CA ALA A 149 -2.42 -24.11 -8.90
C ALA A 149 -1.04 -23.43 -8.71
N TRP A 150 -1.01 -22.18 -8.26
CA TRP A 150 0.18 -21.34 -8.15
C TRP A 150 0.32 -20.80 -6.72
N PRO A 151 1.55 -20.64 -6.20
CA PRO A 151 1.78 -19.93 -4.95
C PRO A 151 1.15 -18.54 -4.99
N ASP A 152 0.57 -18.12 -3.87
CA ASP A 152 -0.13 -16.83 -3.72
C ASP A 152 -1.22 -16.58 -4.76
N GLY A 153 -1.81 -17.65 -5.32
CA GLY A 153 -2.85 -17.55 -6.35
C GLY A 153 -4.09 -16.79 -5.89
N ASN A 154 -4.31 -16.69 -4.57
CA ASN A 154 -5.44 -15.96 -3.99
C ASN A 154 -5.17 -14.44 -3.89
N CYS A 155 -3.94 -13.98 -4.19
CA CYS A 155 -3.52 -12.58 -4.17
C CYS A 155 -4.11 -11.80 -5.37
N ASN A 156 -5.43 -11.66 -5.40
CA ASN A 156 -6.18 -10.98 -6.47
C ASN A 156 -6.66 -9.59 -6.03
N THR A 157 -6.02 -8.98 -5.02
CA THR A 157 -6.44 -7.70 -4.46
C THR A 157 -6.44 -6.60 -5.52
N TRP A 158 -5.44 -6.54 -6.41
CA TRP A 158 -5.45 -5.59 -7.54
C TRP A 158 -6.69 -5.68 -8.44
N ALA A 159 -7.33 -6.85 -8.55
CA ALA A 159 -8.57 -7.00 -9.31
C ALA A 159 -9.79 -6.43 -8.57
N SER A 160 -9.66 -5.99 -7.31
CA SER A 160 -10.74 -5.41 -6.51
C SER A 160 -10.75 -3.88 -6.45
N LEU A 161 -9.77 -3.21 -7.07
CA LEU A 161 -9.78 -1.75 -7.24
C LEU A 161 -11.08 -1.27 -7.89
N ASP A 162 -11.63 -0.16 -7.40
CA ASP A 162 -12.89 0.42 -7.85
C ASP A 162 -14.13 -0.51 -7.78
N ARG A 163 -14.04 -1.72 -7.18
CA ARG A 163 -15.19 -2.63 -7.09
C ARG A 163 -16.25 -2.14 -6.11
N ILE A 164 -15.82 -1.52 -5.02
CA ILE A 164 -16.73 -0.98 -4.02
C ILE A 164 -16.87 0.52 -4.29
N VAL A 165 -18.08 0.90 -4.70
CA VAL A 165 -18.40 2.27 -5.08
C VAL A 165 -19.45 2.81 -4.10
N TYR A 166 -19.21 4.03 -3.60
CA TYR A 166 -20.16 4.77 -2.79
C TYR A 166 -20.42 6.14 -3.44
N GLN A 167 -21.69 6.50 -3.61
CA GLN A 167 -22.09 7.74 -4.31
C GLN A 167 -21.43 7.94 -5.70
N LEU A 168 -21.29 6.86 -6.47
CA LEU A 168 -20.64 6.82 -7.79
C LEU A 168 -19.13 7.14 -7.77
N LEU A 169 -18.51 7.09 -6.60
CA LEU A 169 -17.07 7.28 -6.41
C LEU A 169 -16.46 6.05 -5.75
N SER A 170 -15.19 5.79 -6.05
CA SER A 170 -14.45 4.66 -5.49
C SER A 170 -14.25 4.82 -3.99
N HIS A 171 -14.62 3.79 -3.24
CA HIS A 171 -14.39 3.72 -1.79
C HIS A 171 -12.89 3.60 -1.50
N ASP A 172 -12.15 2.90 -2.35
CA ASP A 172 -10.72 2.68 -2.21
C ASP A 172 -9.85 3.88 -2.64
N HIS A 173 -10.42 5.00 -3.07
CA HIS A 173 -9.65 6.16 -3.55
C HIS A 173 -9.47 7.23 -2.47
N PHE A 174 -8.21 7.57 -2.21
CA PHE A 174 -7.76 8.57 -1.25
C PHE A 174 -6.87 9.59 -1.96
N VAL A 175 -6.98 10.85 -1.60
CA VAL A 175 -6.14 11.93 -2.15
C VAL A 175 -5.56 12.74 -1.00
N PHE A 176 -4.24 12.85 -0.96
CA PHE A 176 -3.57 13.79 -0.06
C PHE A 176 -3.41 15.13 -0.77
N THR A 177 -3.65 16.22 -0.04
CA THR A 177 -3.18 17.55 -0.42
C THR A 177 -1.92 17.85 0.39
N GLU A 178 -0.88 18.25 -0.31
CA GLU A 178 0.48 18.37 0.20
C GLU A 178 1.07 19.74 -0.15
N SER A 179 1.99 20.18 0.68
CA SER A 179 2.86 21.34 0.41
C SER A 179 4.32 20.97 0.66
N GLY A 180 5.25 21.76 0.10
CA GLY A 180 6.69 21.47 0.15
C GLY A 180 7.15 20.50 -0.94
N GLU A 181 8.43 20.11 -0.91
CA GLU A 181 9.06 19.23 -1.88
C GLU A 181 10.00 18.23 -1.20
N GLY A 182 10.24 17.08 -1.85
CA GLY A 182 11.13 16.05 -1.33
C GLY A 182 10.75 15.58 0.09
N SER A 183 11.75 15.50 0.97
CA SER A 183 11.57 15.14 2.38
C SER A 183 10.94 16.23 3.25
N ASP A 184 10.83 17.46 2.75
CA ASP A 184 10.17 18.57 3.47
C ASP A 184 8.67 18.62 3.17
N ARG A 185 8.12 17.64 2.43
CA ARG A 185 6.68 17.56 2.17
C ARG A 185 5.89 17.42 3.46
N THR A 186 4.77 18.11 3.51
CA THR A 186 3.80 18.01 4.60
C THR A 186 2.41 17.80 4.05
N VAL A 187 1.68 16.86 4.65
CA VAL A 187 0.27 16.65 4.35
C VAL A 187 -0.57 17.69 5.08
N GLU A 188 -1.36 18.44 4.34
CA GLU A 188 -2.31 19.41 4.90
C GLU A 188 -3.70 18.81 5.09
N LYS A 189 -4.06 17.88 4.21
CA LYS A 189 -5.41 17.34 4.12
C LYS A 189 -5.42 15.94 3.50
N LEU A 190 -6.36 15.13 3.92
CA LEU A 190 -6.68 13.83 3.33
C LEU A 190 -8.14 13.80 2.91
N GLU A 191 -8.42 13.64 1.62
CA GLU A 191 -9.75 13.39 1.09
C GLU A 191 -10.03 11.89 0.98
N LEU A 192 -11.14 11.46 1.58
CA LEU A 192 -11.75 10.16 1.34
C LEU A 192 -12.74 10.29 0.18
N VAL A 193 -12.27 10.07 -1.05
CA VAL A 193 -12.99 10.43 -2.29
C VAL A 193 -14.37 9.78 -2.36
N GLY A 194 -14.44 8.48 -2.10
CA GLY A 194 -15.71 7.72 -2.07
C GLY A 194 -16.76 8.35 -1.17
N TYR A 195 -16.33 8.95 -0.07
CA TYR A 195 -17.21 9.55 0.93
C TYR A 195 -17.44 11.05 0.77
N ARG A 196 -16.62 11.73 -0.03
CA ARG A 196 -16.57 13.20 -0.12
C ARG A 196 -16.40 13.83 1.26
N VAL A 197 -15.42 13.32 2.00
CA VAL A 197 -15.06 13.80 3.34
C VAL A 197 -13.59 14.18 3.31
N GLU A 198 -13.31 15.32 3.90
CA GLU A 198 -11.99 15.91 3.98
C GLU A 198 -11.56 15.90 5.44
N LEU A 199 -10.40 15.33 5.72
CA LEU A 199 -9.82 15.21 7.05
C LEU A 199 -8.56 16.08 7.14
N GLN A 200 -8.33 16.69 8.30
CA GLN A 200 -7.10 17.41 8.61
C GLN A 200 -6.19 16.50 9.43
N LYS A 201 -4.88 16.57 9.19
CA LYS A 201 -3.90 15.86 10.02
C LYS A 201 -3.88 16.53 11.40
N ASP A 202 -4.00 15.74 12.47
CA ASP A 202 -3.82 16.23 13.84
C ASP A 202 -2.34 16.66 14.03
N ASP A 203 -2.13 17.75 14.77
CA ASP A 203 -0.79 18.30 15.10
C ASP A 203 0.07 17.33 15.96
#